data_AF-A0A817XAF6-F1
#
_entry.id   AF-A0A817XAF6-F1
#
_cell.length_a   1.000
_cell.length_b   1.000
_cell.length_c   1.000
_cell.angle_alpha   90.00
_cell.angle_beta   90.00
_cell.angle_gamma   90.00
#
_symmetry.space_group_name_H-M   'P 1'
#
loop_
_entity.id
_entity.type
_entity.pdbx_description
1 polymer ?
#
loop_
_entity_poly.entity_id
_entity_poly.type
_entity_poly.pdbx_seq_one_letter_code
_entity_poly.pdbx_strand_id
1 'polypeptide(L)'
;MRYRTTKDISLPFRVIPLVREIGRTKMEVKIVVKSNFKPTLIGQKIEIRIPTPPNTCDVQLLCMKGKAKHKSSENAIVWKMKRMGGMKESQLSAEIELLPNDKKKWNRPPISMSFEVPFAPSGFKVRYLKVFEHKLNYSDSETVKWVRYIGKSGLYETRS
;
A
#
# COMPACT_ATOMS: atom_id res chain seq x y z
N MET A 1 13.78 -18.23 13.97
CA MET A 1 12.87 -17.56 14.94
C MET A 1 11.68 -16.98 14.19
N ARG A 2 10.47 -17.08 14.75
CA ARG A 2 9.25 -16.41 14.26
C ARG A 2 8.70 -15.56 15.40
N TYR A 3 8.26 -14.34 15.11
CA TYR A 3 7.75 -13.41 16.13
C TYR A 3 6.53 -12.64 15.62
N ARG A 4 5.78 -12.01 16.55
CA ARG A 4 4.63 -11.14 16.27
C ARG A 4 4.76 -9.87 17.11
N THR A 5 4.43 -8.72 16.52
CA THR A 5 4.29 -7.44 17.26
C THR A 5 2.92 -6.83 16.97
N THR A 6 2.39 -6.08 17.94
CA THR A 6 1.14 -5.33 17.84
C THR A 6 1.27 -3.88 18.32
N LYS A 7 2.38 -3.52 18.96
CA LYS A 7 2.64 -2.19 19.50
C LYS A 7 3.66 -1.44 18.65
N ASP A 8 3.54 -0.13 18.60
CA ASP A 8 4.49 0.80 17.96
C ASP A 8 4.84 0.45 16.50
N ILE A 9 3.85 -0.05 15.76
CA ILE A 9 4.01 -0.41 14.35
C ILE A 9 4.07 0.87 13.52
N SER A 10 5.13 1.02 12.74
CA SER A 10 5.22 2.06 11.72
C SER A 10 4.36 1.68 10.52
N LEU A 11 3.29 2.43 10.30
CA LEU A 11 2.42 2.30 9.12
C LEU A 11 3.10 2.98 7.92
N PRO A 12 3.63 2.23 6.92
CA PRO A 12 4.47 2.82 5.88
C PRO A 12 3.71 3.74 4.92
N PHE A 13 2.40 3.53 4.78
CA PHE A 13 1.54 4.33 3.91
C PHE A 13 0.23 4.68 4.58
N ARG A 14 -0.20 5.94 4.47
CA ARG A 14 -1.53 6.38 4.86
C ARG A 14 -2.37 6.57 3.61
N VAL A 15 -3.51 5.89 3.54
CA VAL A 15 -4.52 6.07 2.49
C VAL A 15 -5.60 7.00 3.02
N ILE A 16 -5.96 8.03 2.25
CA ILE A 16 -6.98 9.01 2.61
C ILE A 16 -7.99 9.02 1.46
N PRO A 17 -9.14 8.35 1.63
CA PRO A 17 -10.21 8.40 0.65
C PRO A 17 -11.09 9.65 0.84
N LEU A 18 -11.53 10.21 -0.27
CA LEU A 18 -12.58 11.21 -0.34
C LEU A 18 -13.57 10.75 -1.41
N VAL A 19 -14.82 10.49 -1.02
CA VAL A 19 -15.88 10.02 -1.91
C VAL A 19 -17.03 11.01 -1.88
N ARG A 20 -17.44 11.50 -3.05
CA ARG A 20 -18.56 12.41 -3.23
C ARG A 20 -19.55 11.80 -4.22
N GLU A 21 -20.80 11.61 -3.79
CA GLU A 21 -21.89 11.20 -4.67
C GLU A 21 -22.51 12.46 -5.32
N ILE A 22 -22.72 12.41 -6.63
CA ILE A 22 -23.34 13.50 -7.41
C ILE A 22 -24.64 12.94 -7.99
N GLY A 23 -25.75 13.28 -7.34
CA GLY A 23 -27.05 12.72 -7.68
C GLY A 23 -27.08 11.19 -7.52
N ARG A 24 -27.66 10.49 -8.49
CA ARG A 24 -27.77 9.01 -8.50
C ARG A 24 -26.92 8.33 -9.58
N THR A 25 -26.30 9.11 -10.46
CA THR A 25 -25.68 8.62 -11.70
C THR A 25 -24.17 8.82 -11.74
N LYS A 26 -23.58 9.56 -10.79
CA LYS A 26 -22.16 9.86 -10.78
C LYS A 26 -21.58 9.82 -9.38
N MET A 27 -20.36 9.31 -9.26
CA MET A 27 -19.58 9.29 -8.04
C MET A 27 -18.16 9.76 -8.34
N GLU A 28 -17.69 10.75 -7.59
CA GLU A 28 -16.31 11.19 -7.63
C GLU A 28 -15.53 10.60 -6.47
N VAL A 29 -14.36 10.04 -6.78
CA VAL A 29 -13.47 9.43 -5.80
C VAL A 29 -12.09 10.06 -5.95
N LYS A 30 -11.56 10.61 -4.85
CA LYS A 30 -10.18 11.07 -4.75
C LYS A 30 -9.46 10.26 -3.70
N ILE A 31 -8.40 9.56 -4.08
CA ILE A 31 -7.55 8.80 -3.17
C ILE A 31 -6.20 9.48 -3.07
N VAL A 32 -5.82 9.84 -1.85
CA VAL A 32 -4.49 10.36 -1.52
C VAL A 32 -3.72 9.31 -0.75
N VAL A 33 -2.51 9.00 -1.22
CA VAL A 33 -1.58 8.08 -0.55
C VAL A 33 -0.37 8.88 -0.10
N LYS A 34 -0.06 8.81 1.20
CA LYS A 34 1.11 9.43 1.81
C LYS A 34 2.06 8.36 2.30
N SER A 35 3.34 8.46 1.96
CA SER A 35 4.39 7.58 2.49
C SER A 35 4.94 8.14 3.79
N ASN A 36 5.02 7.30 4.84
CA ASN A 36 5.40 7.71 6.19
C ASN A 36 6.64 6.93 6.67
N PHE A 37 7.75 7.14 5.97
CA PHE A 37 9.05 6.57 6.30
C PHE A 37 10.15 7.50 5.78
N LYS A 38 11.41 7.23 6.17
CA LYS A 38 12.55 8.08 5.84
C LYS A 38 12.61 8.43 4.35
N PRO A 39 12.85 9.70 3.97
CA PRO A 39 12.91 10.12 2.56
C PRO A 39 13.92 9.35 1.69
N THR A 40 15.00 8.85 2.29
CA THR A 40 16.05 8.07 1.60
C THR A 40 15.63 6.65 1.24
N LEU A 41 14.55 6.14 1.85
CA LEU A 41 14.03 4.81 1.54
C LEU A 41 12.99 4.89 0.43
N ILE A 42 12.85 3.80 -0.33
CA ILE A 42 11.94 3.70 -1.47
C ILE A 42 11.02 2.50 -1.27
N GLY A 43 9.71 2.74 -1.19
CA GLY A 43 8.70 1.70 -1.29
C GLY A 43 8.53 1.25 -2.74
N GLN A 44 8.25 -0.04 -2.95
CA GLN A 44 8.16 -0.66 -4.27
C GLN A 44 6.93 -1.56 -4.38
N LYS A 45 6.60 -1.95 -5.62
CA LYS A 45 5.47 -2.85 -5.93
C LYS A 45 4.18 -2.35 -5.28
N ILE A 46 3.95 -1.05 -5.37
CA ILE A 46 2.83 -0.39 -4.71
C ILE A 46 1.60 -0.59 -5.59
N GLU A 47 0.55 -1.14 -4.99
CA GLU A 47 -0.73 -1.37 -5.64
C GLU A 47 -1.85 -0.97 -4.68
N ILE A 48 -2.71 -0.07 -5.12
CA ILE A 48 -3.90 0.36 -4.40
C ILE A 48 -5.10 -0.17 -5.17
N ARG A 49 -5.98 -0.89 -4.48
CA ARG A 49 -7.22 -1.42 -5.04
C ARG A 49 -8.39 -0.70 -4.40
N ILE A 50 -9.15 -0.01 -5.24
CA ILE A 50 -10.29 0.82 -4.85
C ILE A 50 -11.54 0.14 -5.39
N PRO A 51 -12.45 -0.36 -4.54
CA PRO A 51 -13.65 -1.02 -5.01
C PRO A 51 -14.57 -0.02 -5.73
N THR A 52 -15.26 -0.49 -6.76
CA THR A 52 -16.31 0.25 -7.48
C THR A 52 -17.66 -0.42 -7.26
N PRO A 53 -18.77 0.34 -7.34
CA PRO A 53 -20.12 -0.23 -7.32
C PRO A 53 -20.31 -1.27 -8.43
N PRO A 54 -21.18 -2.27 -8.23
CA PRO A 54 -21.50 -3.26 -9.27
C PRO A 54 -22.29 -2.67 -10.44
N ASN A 55 -22.95 -1.52 -10.24
CA ASN A 55 -23.68 -0.78 -11.28
C ASN A 55 -22.82 0.28 -11.98
N THR A 56 -21.49 0.16 -11.91
CA THR A 56 -20.59 1.06 -12.63
C THR A 56 -20.70 0.84 -14.14
N CYS A 57 -20.94 1.93 -14.87
CA CYS A 57 -21.02 1.96 -16.33
C CYS A 57 -19.65 2.27 -16.94
N ASP A 58 -19.07 3.42 -16.56
CA ASP A 58 -17.79 3.90 -17.04
C ASP A 58 -16.96 4.51 -15.90
N VAL A 59 -15.64 4.57 -16.09
CA VAL A 59 -14.70 5.13 -15.11
C VAL A 59 -13.61 5.93 -15.81
N GLN A 60 -13.63 7.24 -15.58
CA GLN A 60 -12.55 8.14 -15.98
C GLN A 60 -11.52 8.28 -14.87
N LEU A 61 -10.23 8.10 -15.20
CA LEU A 61 -9.13 8.05 -14.22
C LEU A 61 -8.07 9.10 -14.53
N LEU A 62 -7.65 9.84 -13.50
CA LEU A 62 -6.55 10.81 -13.57
C LEU A 62 -5.54 10.56 -12.44
N CYS A 63 -4.31 10.19 -12.79
CA CYS A 63 -3.20 10.10 -11.86
C CYS A 63 -1.88 10.60 -12.48
N MET A 64 -1.12 11.36 -11.70
CA MET A 64 0.21 11.86 -12.12
C MET A 64 1.33 10.86 -11.90
N LYS A 65 1.14 9.89 -11.00
CA LYS A 65 2.14 8.87 -10.65
C LYS A 65 1.54 7.48 -10.81
N GLY A 66 2.30 6.60 -11.44
CA GLY A 66 1.86 5.23 -11.69
C GLY A 66 0.91 5.13 -12.88
N LYS A 67 0.18 4.01 -12.93
CA LYS A 67 -0.86 3.73 -13.92
C LYS A 67 -2.08 3.17 -13.19
N ALA A 68 -3.26 3.70 -13.49
CA ALA A 68 -4.52 3.21 -12.97
C ALA A 68 -5.35 2.60 -14.10
N LYS A 69 -6.08 1.52 -13.79
CA LYS A 69 -7.03 0.90 -14.71
C LYS A 69 -8.27 0.45 -13.94
N HIS A 70 -9.45 0.63 -14.52
CA HIS A 70 -10.67 -0.02 -14.04
C HIS A 70 -10.69 -1.47 -14.53
N LYS A 71 -11.04 -2.38 -13.63
CA LYS A 71 -11.24 -3.80 -13.92
C LYS A 71 -12.68 -4.17 -13.56
N SER A 72 -13.57 -4.16 -14.54
CA SER A 72 -15.00 -4.40 -14.34
C SER A 72 -15.30 -5.81 -13.79
N SER A 73 -14.58 -6.84 -14.26
CA SER A 73 -14.72 -8.22 -13.75
C SER A 73 -14.41 -8.36 -12.25
N GLU A 74 -13.67 -7.41 -11.71
CA GLU A 74 -13.16 -7.38 -10.36
C GLU A 74 -13.83 -6.29 -9.50
N ASN A 75 -14.78 -5.53 -10.09
CA ASN A 75 -15.43 -4.36 -9.52
C ASN A 75 -14.45 -3.44 -8.77
N ALA A 76 -13.32 -3.12 -9.40
CA ALA A 76 -12.28 -2.35 -8.77
C ALA A 76 -11.45 -1.52 -9.75
N ILE A 77 -11.01 -0.35 -9.28
CA ILE A 77 -9.91 0.40 -9.87
C ILE A 77 -8.61 -0.09 -9.24
N VAL A 78 -7.65 -0.46 -10.08
CA VAL A 78 -6.31 -0.91 -9.67
C VAL A 78 -5.30 0.15 -10.07
N TRP A 79 -4.69 0.79 -9.07
CA TRP A 79 -3.67 1.82 -9.25
C TRP A 79 -2.29 1.30 -8.83
N LYS A 80 -1.38 1.18 -9.80
CA LYS A 80 -0.03 0.63 -9.59
C LYS A 80 1.05 1.69 -9.71
N MET A 81 1.95 1.74 -8.75
CA MET A 81 3.17 2.55 -8.75
C MET A 81 4.40 1.67 -8.56
N LYS A 82 5.38 1.78 -9.46
CA LYS A 82 6.61 0.97 -9.37
C LYS A 82 7.40 1.30 -8.11
N ARG A 83 7.53 2.59 -7.80
CA ARG A 83 8.34 3.13 -6.71
C ARG A 83 7.74 4.41 -6.13
N MET A 84 7.93 4.64 -4.84
CA MET A 84 7.61 5.89 -4.15
C MET A 84 8.64 6.13 -3.04
N GLY A 85 9.29 7.30 -3.05
CA GLY A 85 10.18 7.71 -1.97
C GLY A 85 9.41 8.04 -0.69
N GLY A 86 10.07 8.01 0.45
CA GLY A 86 9.46 8.35 1.74
C GLY A 86 9.11 9.84 1.86
N MET A 87 8.15 10.16 2.75
CA MET A 87 7.64 11.51 2.97
C MET A 87 7.12 12.20 1.69
N LYS A 88 6.60 11.41 0.75
CA LYS A 88 5.93 11.86 -0.48
C LYS A 88 4.44 11.60 -0.43
N GLU A 89 3.72 12.35 -1.26
CA GLU A 89 2.30 12.21 -1.51
C GLU A 89 2.04 11.90 -2.98
N SER A 90 1.00 11.12 -3.27
CA SER A 90 0.50 10.87 -4.62
C SER A 90 -1.01 10.74 -4.56
N GLN A 91 -1.69 11.19 -5.61
CA GLN A 91 -3.14 11.18 -5.69
C GLN A 91 -3.64 10.55 -6.99
N LEU A 92 -4.83 9.96 -6.88
CA LEU A 92 -5.66 9.49 -7.99
C LEU A 92 -7.03 10.16 -7.85
N SER A 93 -7.52 10.74 -8.93
CA SER A 93 -8.92 11.15 -9.08
C SER A 93 -9.62 10.17 -10.02
N ALA A 94 -10.84 9.79 -9.68
CA ALA A 94 -11.69 8.93 -10.48
C ALA A 94 -13.10 9.52 -10.54
N GLU A 95 -13.67 9.55 -11.73
CA GLU A 95 -15.06 9.85 -11.97
C GLU A 95 -15.74 8.56 -12.43
N ILE A 96 -16.75 8.13 -11.69
CA ILE A 96 -17.42 6.84 -11.88
C ILE A 96 -18.87 7.14 -12.27
N GLU A 97 -19.23 6.73 -13.47
CA GLU A 97 -20.62 6.76 -13.95
C GLU A 97 -21.36 5.51 -13.47
N LEU A 98 -22.59 5.71 -13.02
CA LEU A 98 -23.43 4.69 -12.40
C LEU A 98 -24.72 4.55 -13.20
N LEU A 99 -25.08 3.31 -13.50
CA LEU A 99 -26.42 2.99 -13.98
C LEU A 99 -27.43 3.21 -12.86
N PRO A 100 -28.64 3.71 -13.15
CA PRO A 100 -29.72 3.79 -12.19
C PRO A 100 -29.95 2.44 -11.52
N ASN A 101 -30.10 2.47 -10.19
CA ASN A 101 -30.27 1.26 -9.40
C ASN A 101 -31.24 1.55 -8.26
N ASP A 102 -32.35 0.80 -8.20
CA ASP A 102 -33.37 0.92 -7.15
C ASP A 102 -33.04 0.08 -5.90
N LYS A 103 -31.86 -0.56 -5.88
CA LYS A 103 -31.42 -1.40 -4.76
C LYS A 103 -30.84 -0.60 -3.59
N LYS A 104 -30.66 -1.29 -2.46
CA LYS A 104 -30.01 -0.80 -1.23
C LYS A 104 -28.72 -0.02 -1.50
N LYS A 105 -28.50 1.01 -0.69
CA LYS A 105 -27.26 1.80 -0.63
C LYS A 105 -26.03 0.89 -0.61
N TRP A 106 -25.08 1.16 -1.51
CA TRP A 106 -23.87 0.35 -1.66
C TRP A 106 -23.04 0.37 -0.37
N ASN A 107 -22.79 -0.81 0.21
CA ASN A 107 -21.89 -0.97 1.35
C ASN A 107 -20.45 -1.00 0.84
N ARG A 108 -19.78 0.16 0.90
CA ARG A 108 -18.45 0.40 0.31
C ARG A 108 -17.41 -0.55 0.95
N PRO A 109 -16.84 -1.50 0.20
CA PRO A 109 -15.76 -2.32 0.72
C PRO A 109 -14.53 -1.45 1.02
N PRO A 110 -13.61 -1.88 1.89
CA PRO A 110 -12.41 -1.13 2.18
C PRO A 110 -11.48 -1.06 0.95
N ILE A 111 -10.69 0.01 0.89
CA ILE A 111 -9.58 0.16 -0.04
C ILE A 111 -8.40 -0.64 0.50
N SER A 112 -7.89 -1.57 -0.30
CA SER A 112 -6.74 -2.40 0.09
C SER A 112 -5.46 -1.91 -0.58
N MET A 113 -4.32 -2.08 0.10
CA MET A 113 -3.02 -1.69 -0.42
C MET A 113 -1.99 -2.82 -0.32
N SER A 114 -1.24 -3.04 -1.38
CA SER A 114 -0.06 -3.92 -1.40
C SER A 114 1.22 -3.13 -1.63
N PHE A 115 2.30 -3.47 -0.93
CA PHE A 115 3.59 -2.80 -1.07
C PHE A 115 4.75 -3.64 -0.50
N GLU A 116 5.97 -3.26 -0.87
CA GLU A 116 7.23 -3.73 -0.28
C GLU A 116 8.08 -2.53 0.18
N VAL A 117 8.63 -2.58 1.39
CA VAL A 117 9.51 -1.54 1.96
C VAL A 117 10.82 -2.12 2.50
N PRO A 118 11.96 -1.40 2.40
CA PRO A 118 13.28 -1.89 2.77
C PRO A 118 13.59 -1.71 4.28
N PHE A 119 12.58 -1.88 5.15
CA PHE A 119 12.72 -1.79 6.60
C PHE A 119 11.71 -2.71 7.28
N ALA A 120 11.90 -3.00 8.57
CA ALA A 120 10.93 -3.75 9.37
C ALA A 120 9.86 -2.79 9.93
N PRO A 121 8.58 -2.91 9.55
CA PRO A 121 7.51 -2.05 10.11
C PRO A 121 7.34 -2.19 11.62
N SER A 122 7.81 -3.30 12.20
CA SER A 122 7.88 -3.56 13.64
C SER A 122 8.91 -2.69 14.39
N GLY A 123 9.77 -1.96 13.67
CA GLY A 123 10.92 -1.28 14.26
C GLY A 123 12.10 -2.19 14.60
N PHE A 124 11.98 -3.51 14.36
CA PHE A 124 13.04 -4.48 14.66
C PHE A 124 14.33 -4.16 13.90
N LYS A 125 15.45 -4.20 14.62
CA LYS A 125 16.79 -4.01 14.06
C LYS A 125 17.74 -5.06 14.64
N VAL A 126 18.43 -5.79 13.75
CA VAL A 126 19.58 -6.61 14.11
C VAL A 126 20.69 -5.68 14.61
N ARG A 127 21.19 -5.94 15.82
CA ARG A 127 22.27 -5.15 16.44
C ARG A 127 23.64 -5.78 16.24
N TYR A 128 23.71 -7.10 16.40
CA TYR A 128 24.93 -7.87 16.23
C TYR A 128 24.58 -9.30 15.82
N LEU A 129 25.52 -9.94 15.15
CA LEU A 129 25.57 -11.37 14.93
C LEU A 129 27.00 -11.77 15.26
N LYS A 130 27.21 -12.42 16.42
CA LYS A 130 28.54 -12.87 16.84
C LYS A 130 28.75 -14.31 16.38
N VAL A 131 29.91 -14.59 15.80
CA VAL A 131 30.34 -15.90 15.34
C VAL A 131 31.56 -16.30 16.15
N PHE A 132 31.48 -17.44 16.81
CA PHE A 132 32.57 -18.02 17.58
C PHE A 132 32.88 -19.39 16.99
N GLU A 133 34.11 -19.58 16.51
CA GLU A 133 34.62 -20.86 16.05
C GLU A 133 35.94 -21.12 16.78
N HIS A 134 35.98 -22.18 17.57
CA HIS A 134 37.10 -22.48 18.45
C HIS A 134 38.14 -23.39 17.78
N LYS A 135 37.78 -24.06 16.69
CA LYS A 135 38.61 -25.08 16.04
C LYS A 135 39.36 -24.56 14.81
N LEU A 136 38.83 -23.53 14.16
CA LEU A 136 39.37 -22.99 12.92
C LEU A 136 39.99 -21.62 13.19
N ASN A 137 41.02 -21.26 12.42
CA ASN A 137 41.78 -20.01 12.59
C ASN A 137 41.06 -18.80 11.95
N TYR A 138 39.78 -18.62 12.22
CA TYR A 138 39.07 -17.39 11.85
C TYR A 138 38.24 -16.85 13.02
N SER A 139 38.08 -15.54 13.02
CA SER A 139 37.46 -14.75 14.08
C SER A 139 36.17 -14.09 13.62
N ASP A 140 35.42 -13.54 14.57
CA ASP A 140 34.21 -12.76 14.31
C ASP A 140 34.44 -11.57 13.35
N SER A 141 35.62 -10.95 13.44
CA SER A 141 36.05 -9.82 12.60
C SER A 141 36.35 -10.21 11.15
N GLU A 142 36.75 -11.45 10.91
CA GLU A 142 37.01 -11.97 9.56
C GLU A 142 35.74 -12.44 8.86
N THR A 143 34.62 -12.49 9.59
CA THR A 143 33.33 -12.91 9.04
C THR A 143 32.62 -11.75 8.34
N VAL A 144 32.34 -11.92 7.05
CA VAL A 144 31.47 -10.99 6.29
C VAL A 144 30.00 -11.24 6.63
N LYS A 145 29.28 -10.19 7.04
CA LYS A 145 27.89 -10.29 7.52
C LYS A 145 26.96 -9.38 6.71
N TRP A 146 25.82 -9.92 6.29
CA TRP A 146 24.82 -9.19 5.52
C TRP A 146 23.46 -9.20 6.23
N VAL A 147 22.76 -8.07 6.19
CA VAL A 147 21.37 -7.96 6.67
C VAL A 147 20.56 -7.21 5.63
N ARG A 148 19.38 -7.74 5.32
CA ARG A 148 18.37 -7.06 4.51
C ARG A 148 17.02 -7.12 5.20
N TYR A 149 16.32 -5.99 5.21
CA TYR A 149 14.93 -5.91 5.67
C TYR A 149 13.99 -5.88 4.46
N ILE A 150 12.94 -6.69 4.53
CA ILE A 150 11.87 -6.73 3.52
C ILE A 150 10.53 -6.75 4.26
N GLY A 151 9.94 -5.57 4.42
CA GLY A 151 8.57 -5.42 4.92
C GLY A 151 7.59 -5.55 3.76
N LYS A 152 6.69 -6.53 3.81
CA LYS A 152 5.60 -6.67 2.84
C LYS A 152 4.27 -6.42 3.53
N SER A 153 3.34 -5.81 2.81
CA SER A 153 1.94 -5.69 3.23
C SER A 153 1.33 -7.08 3.47
N GLY A 154 0.57 -7.21 4.55
CA GLY A 154 -0.42 -8.27 4.73
C GLY A 154 -1.81 -7.73 4.39
N LEU A 155 -2.78 -7.96 5.28
CA LEU A 155 -4.08 -7.27 5.24
C LEU A 155 -3.87 -5.79 5.58
N TYR A 156 -3.93 -4.91 4.58
CA TYR A 156 -3.74 -3.47 4.73
C TYR A 156 -4.92 -2.73 4.10
N GLU A 157 -5.92 -2.45 4.92
CA GLU A 157 -7.22 -1.96 4.49
C GLU A 157 -7.56 -0.62 5.13
N THR A 158 -8.21 0.25 4.38
CA THR A 158 -8.72 1.55 4.85
C THR A 158 -10.17 1.69 4.42
N ARG A 159 -11.05 1.99 5.38
CA ARG A 159 -12.47 2.24 5.11
C ARG A 159 -12.68 3.68 4.64
N SER A 160 -13.62 3.85 3.71
CA SER A 160 -14.04 5.13 3.11
C SER A 160 -15.49 5.49 3.46
#